data_AF-Q7P3P6-F1
#
_entry.id   AF-Q7P3P6-F1
#
_cell.length_a   1.000
_cell.length_b   1.000
_cell.length_c   1.000
_cell.angle_alpha   90.00
_cell.angle_beta   90.00
_cell.angle_gamma   90.00
#
_symmetry.space_group_name_H-M   'P 1'
#
loop_
_entity.id
_entity.type
_entity.pdbx_description
1 polymer ?
#
loop_
_entity_poly.entity_id
_entity_poly.type
_entity_poly.pdbx_seq_one_letter_code
_entity_poly.pdbx_strand_id
1 'polypeptide(L)'
;MEKEKKKGIQRFLDFVERGGNKLPHPLTLFWIFCIIIAIISAIAAASGASVTYEGFDKKEGIIKETTLAIKSLLDADGIRYIFSSMVKNFTGFAPLGTVLVALIGIGVAEGSGLMGATMKKVVTATPKRALTAIVVLAGVMSNIASDAGYVVLIPLGAVIFLSFGRHPIAGLAAAFAGVSGGFSANLLLSTTDPLLSGITTEAAKILDPNYFVNPASNYYFMFGSTILIMIIGTFITEKIIEPRLGEYQGEV
;
A
#
# COMPACT_ATOMS: atom_id res chain seq x y z
N MET A 1 -27.80 0.96 -34.43
CA MET A 1 -26.50 1.11 -33.76
C MET A 1 -25.82 -0.25 -33.74
N GLU A 2 -24.89 -0.48 -34.66
CA GLU A 2 -24.02 -1.67 -34.61
C GLU A 2 -23.25 -1.67 -33.29
N LYS A 3 -23.30 -2.79 -32.55
CA LYS A 3 -22.39 -3.02 -31.43
C LYS A 3 -20.99 -3.21 -32.03
N GLU A 4 -20.19 -2.15 -32.03
CA GLU A 4 -18.76 -2.24 -32.33
C GLU A 4 -18.15 -3.41 -31.53
N LYS A 5 -17.44 -4.30 -32.22
CA LYS A 5 -16.73 -5.41 -31.60
C LYS A 5 -15.67 -4.83 -30.64
N LYS A 6 -15.99 -4.75 -29.35
CA LYS A 6 -15.07 -4.33 -28.29
C LYS A 6 -13.73 -5.05 -28.45
N LYS A 7 -12.65 -4.28 -28.67
CA LYS A 7 -11.26 -4.76 -28.80
C LYS A 7 -10.85 -5.52 -27.52
N GLY A 8 -9.88 -6.44 -27.62
CA GLY A 8 -9.47 -7.30 -26.50
C GLY A 8 -9.12 -6.54 -25.21
N ILE A 9 -8.45 -5.38 -25.31
CA ILE A 9 -8.13 -4.50 -24.17
C ILE A 9 -9.41 -3.98 -23.50
N GLN A 10 -10.41 -3.57 -24.27
CA GLN A 10 -11.65 -3.04 -23.72
C GLN A 10 -12.44 -4.11 -22.95
N ARG A 11 -12.40 -5.37 -23.40
CA ARG A 11 -13.00 -6.49 -22.66
C ARG A 11 -12.26 -6.79 -21.35
N PHE A 12 -10.93 -6.67 -21.35
CA PHE A 12 -10.14 -6.81 -20.15
C PHE A 12 -10.44 -5.70 -19.15
N LEU A 13 -10.53 -4.44 -19.59
CA LEU A 13 -10.91 -3.31 -18.75
C LEU A 13 -12.33 -3.48 -18.18
N ASP A 14 -13.30 -3.91 -19.00
CA ASP A 14 -14.66 -4.22 -18.53
C ASP A 14 -14.65 -5.31 -17.43
N PHE A 15 -13.75 -6.30 -17.54
CA PHE A 15 -13.60 -7.35 -16.52
C PHE A 15 -13.03 -6.80 -15.21
N VAL A 16 -11.98 -5.99 -15.30
CA VAL A 16 -11.37 -5.34 -14.12
C VAL A 16 -12.38 -4.44 -13.41
N GLU A 17 -13.13 -3.63 -14.17
CA GLU A 17 -14.17 -2.75 -13.63
C GLU A 17 -15.27 -3.53 -12.91
N ARG A 18 -15.78 -4.60 -13.54
CA ARG A 18 -16.81 -5.46 -12.92
C ARG A 18 -16.30 -6.16 -11.67
N GLY A 19 -15.04 -6.62 -11.70
CA GLY A 19 -14.40 -7.25 -10.54
C GLY A 19 -14.25 -6.28 -9.37
N GLY A 20 -13.74 -5.07 -9.64
CA GLY A 20 -13.57 -4.02 -8.64
C GLY A 20 -14.90 -3.57 -8.04
N ASN A 21 -15.92 -3.34 -8.86
CA ASN A 21 -17.24 -2.87 -8.39
C ASN A 21 -18.02 -3.92 -7.58
N LYS A 22 -17.62 -5.20 -7.64
CA LYS A 22 -18.28 -6.27 -6.89
C LYS A 22 -17.76 -6.38 -5.46
N LEU A 23 -16.57 -5.87 -5.17
CA LEU A 23 -15.99 -5.92 -3.84
C LEU A 23 -16.71 -4.91 -2.93
N PRO A 24 -17.29 -5.35 -1.80
CA PRO A 24 -17.87 -4.44 -0.84
C PRO A 24 -16.77 -3.59 -0.18
N HIS A 25 -17.18 -2.48 0.43
CA HIS A 25 -16.26 -1.64 1.20
C HIS A 25 -15.43 -2.49 2.19
N PRO A 26 -14.11 -2.24 2.34
CA PRO A 26 -13.25 -3.08 3.19
C PRO A 26 -13.79 -3.31 4.61
N LEU A 27 -14.40 -2.30 5.23
CA LEU A 27 -15.05 -2.43 6.54
C LEU A 27 -16.16 -3.48 6.54
N THR A 28 -17.02 -3.49 5.51
CA THR A 28 -18.08 -4.48 5.34
C THR A 28 -17.49 -5.88 5.14
N LEU A 29 -16.38 -5.97 4.40
CA LEU A 29 -15.68 -7.23 4.16
C LEU A 29 -15.11 -7.83 5.45
N PHE A 30 -14.46 -7.02 6.30
CA PHE A 30 -14.00 -7.47 7.62
C PHE A 30 -15.14 -7.87 8.54
N TRP A 31 -16.26 -7.13 8.53
CA TRP A 31 -17.44 -7.49 9.31
C TRP A 31 -18.03 -8.85 8.88
N ILE A 32 -18.13 -9.08 7.56
CA ILE A 32 -18.53 -10.37 6.99
C ILE A 32 -17.56 -11.47 7.43
N PHE A 33 -16.24 -11.23 7.40
CA PHE A 33 -15.25 -12.21 7.86
C PHE A 33 -15.39 -12.55 9.34
N CYS A 34 -15.64 -11.57 10.21
CA CYS A 34 -15.89 -11.83 11.62
C CYS A 34 -17.10 -12.76 11.84
N ILE A 35 -18.20 -12.52 11.11
CA ILE A 35 -19.40 -13.37 11.19
C ILE A 35 -19.11 -14.78 10.67
N ILE A 36 -18.45 -14.88 9.51
CA ILE A 36 -18.06 -16.16 8.92
C ILE A 36 -17.19 -16.95 9.89
N ILE A 37 -16.19 -16.32 10.51
CA ILE A 37 -15.32 -16.96 11.51
C ILE A 37 -16.13 -17.44 12.72
N ALA A 38 -17.06 -16.63 13.22
CA ALA A 38 -17.92 -17.03 14.33
C ALA A 38 -18.73 -18.30 14.00
N ILE A 39 -19.35 -18.36 12.81
CA ILE A 39 -20.12 -19.51 12.35
C ILE A 39 -19.21 -20.74 12.14
N ILE A 40 -18.09 -20.58 11.43
CA ILE A 40 -17.15 -21.67 11.17
C ILE A 40 -16.60 -22.23 12.49
N SER A 41 -16.25 -21.37 13.44
CA SER A 41 -15.75 -21.80 14.76
C SER A 41 -16.77 -22.64 15.53
N ALA A 42 -18.06 -22.34 15.41
CA ALA A 42 -19.13 -23.12 16.04
C ALA A 42 -19.32 -24.48 15.38
N ILE A 43 -19.33 -24.53 14.04
CA ILE A 43 -19.45 -25.80 13.30
C ILE A 43 -18.25 -26.70 13.58
N ALA A 44 -17.03 -26.15 13.54
CA ALA A 44 -15.81 -26.91 13.74
C ALA A 44 -15.61 -27.37 15.21
N ALA A 45 -16.05 -26.57 16.19
CA ALA A 45 -16.07 -27.01 17.58
C ALA A 45 -17.11 -28.12 17.80
N ALA A 46 -18.29 -28.03 17.17
CA ALA A 46 -19.35 -29.03 17.28
C ALA A 46 -18.97 -30.39 16.67
N SER A 47 -18.11 -30.42 15.65
CA SER A 47 -17.58 -31.67 15.09
C SER A 47 -16.48 -32.31 15.93
N GLY A 48 -16.04 -31.67 17.02
CA GLY A 48 -14.93 -32.15 17.86
C GLY A 48 -13.58 -32.08 17.16
N ALA A 49 -13.44 -31.26 16.12
CA ALA A 49 -12.22 -31.16 15.36
C ALA A 49 -11.05 -30.64 16.23
N SER A 50 -9.94 -31.35 16.16
CA SER A 50 -8.69 -31.00 16.83
C SER A 50 -7.53 -31.12 15.85
N VAL A 51 -6.53 -30.27 16.01
CA VAL A 51 -5.30 -30.32 15.22
C VAL A 51 -4.13 -30.58 16.16
N THR A 52 -3.37 -31.64 15.86
CA THR A 52 -2.07 -31.88 16.49
C THR A 52 -1.00 -31.30 15.59
N TYR A 53 -0.16 -30.45 16.15
CA TYR A 53 1.01 -29.90 15.45
C TYR A 53 2.19 -29.81 16.41
N GLU A 54 3.40 -29.81 15.86
CA GLU A 54 4.61 -29.53 16.60
C GLU A 54 4.70 -28.02 16.87
N GLY A 55 4.43 -27.64 18.12
CA GLY A 55 4.46 -26.26 18.58
C GLY A 55 5.62 -26.03 19.56
N PHE A 56 6.17 -24.82 19.57
CA PHE A 56 7.14 -24.43 20.58
C PHE A 56 6.44 -24.17 21.92
N ASP A 57 6.68 -25.01 22.92
CA ASP A 57 6.11 -24.79 24.26
C ASP A 57 6.96 -23.77 25.03
N LYS A 58 6.39 -22.58 25.28
CA LYS A 58 7.06 -21.49 26.02
C LYS A 58 7.45 -21.87 27.46
N LYS A 59 6.86 -22.91 28.05
CA LYS A 59 7.18 -23.35 29.41
C LYS A 59 8.35 -24.33 29.48
N GLU A 60 8.49 -25.20 28.47
CA GLU A 60 9.51 -26.25 28.45
C GLU A 60 10.68 -25.91 27.51
N GLY A 61 10.53 -24.92 26.61
CA GLY A 61 11.59 -24.51 25.67
C GLY A 61 11.89 -25.55 24.59
N ILE A 62 11.00 -26.53 24.40
CA ILE A 62 11.14 -27.67 23.50
C ILE A 62 9.99 -27.66 22.50
N ILE A 63 10.24 -28.15 21.29
CA ILE A 63 9.21 -28.41 20.28
C ILE A 63 8.47 -29.69 20.70
N LYS A 64 7.17 -29.57 20.99
CA LYS A 64 6.34 -30.68 21.46
C LYS A 64 5.07 -30.77 20.64
N GLU A 65 4.62 -31.99 20.38
CA GLU A 65 3.30 -32.22 19.82
C GLU A 65 2.24 -31.68 20.77
N THR A 66 1.53 -30.64 20.33
CA THR A 66 0.42 -30.03 21.07
C THR A 66 -0.85 -30.25 20.27
N THR A 67 -1.84 -30.89 20.90
CA THR A 67 -3.18 -31.00 20.34
C THR A 67 -4.02 -29.82 20.78
N LEU A 68 -4.44 -28.99 19.83
CA LEU A 68 -5.31 -27.84 20.05
C LEU A 68 -6.73 -28.18 19.62
N ALA A 69 -7.66 -28.09 20.57
CA ALA A 69 -9.09 -28.19 20.31
C ALA A 69 -9.62 -26.85 19.80
N ILE A 70 -10.48 -26.90 18.77
CA ILE A 70 -11.13 -25.71 18.25
C ILE A 70 -12.15 -25.20 19.26
N LYS A 71 -12.08 -23.91 19.60
CA LYS A 71 -13.03 -23.24 20.50
C LYS A 71 -14.06 -22.46 19.69
N SER A 72 -15.33 -22.57 20.06
CA SER A 72 -16.38 -21.78 19.43
C SER A 72 -16.35 -20.34 19.96
N LEU A 73 -16.63 -19.38 19.09
CA LEU A 73 -16.90 -17.99 19.49
C LEU A 73 -18.37 -17.75 19.85
N LEU A 74 -19.28 -18.70 19.54
CA LEU A 74 -20.73 -18.58 19.78
C LEU A 74 -21.21 -19.32 21.03
N ASP A 75 -20.32 -19.98 21.76
CA ASP A 75 -20.63 -20.53 23.07
C ASP A 75 -20.59 -19.44 24.17
N ALA A 76 -20.99 -19.79 25.40
CA ALA A 76 -21.05 -18.83 26.50
C ALA A 76 -19.69 -18.17 26.80
N ASP A 77 -18.59 -18.91 26.66
CA ASP A 77 -17.25 -18.41 26.94
C ASP A 77 -16.69 -17.59 25.77
N GLY A 78 -16.99 -17.96 24.53
CA GLY A 78 -16.68 -17.24 23.31
C GLY A 78 -17.37 -15.88 23.25
N ILE A 79 -18.66 -15.81 23.61
CA ILE A 79 -19.37 -14.53 23.70
C ILE A 79 -18.75 -13.64 24.78
N ARG A 80 -18.47 -14.18 25.97
CA ARG A 80 -17.76 -13.44 27.03
C ARG A 80 -16.39 -12.97 26.56
N TYR A 81 -15.66 -13.80 25.81
CA TYR A 81 -14.35 -13.47 25.26
C TYR A 81 -14.43 -12.31 24.27
N ILE A 82 -15.41 -12.30 23.36
CA ILE A 82 -15.61 -11.20 22.40
C ILE A 82 -15.75 -9.88 23.15
N PHE A 83 -16.67 -9.78 24.12
CA PHE A 83 -16.91 -8.53 24.83
C PHE A 83 -15.80 -8.12 25.78
N SER A 84 -15.14 -9.08 26.45
CA SER A 84 -14.06 -8.77 27.40
C SER A 84 -12.72 -8.42 26.73
N SER A 85 -12.45 -8.95 25.53
CA SER A 85 -11.18 -8.73 24.82
C SER A 85 -11.24 -7.63 23.76
N MET A 86 -12.43 -7.19 23.32
CA MET A 86 -12.60 -6.25 22.20
C MET A 86 -11.71 -5.00 22.28
N VAL A 87 -11.79 -4.26 23.40
CA VAL A 87 -11.02 -3.02 23.57
C VAL A 87 -9.52 -3.32 23.59
N LYS A 88 -9.12 -4.37 24.33
CA LYS A 88 -7.71 -4.77 24.42
C LYS A 88 -7.13 -5.19 23.07
N ASN A 89 -7.91 -5.89 22.26
CA ASN A 89 -7.52 -6.29 20.90
C ASN A 89 -7.38 -5.07 19.99
N PHE A 90 -8.33 -4.12 20.07
CA PHE A 90 -8.27 -2.88 19.28
C PHE A 90 -7.06 -2.02 19.67
N THR A 91 -6.88 -1.72 20.96
CA THR A 91 -5.78 -0.87 21.43
C THR A 91 -4.41 -1.56 21.36
N GLY A 92 -4.39 -2.89 21.46
CA GLY A 92 -3.18 -3.72 21.35
C GLY A 92 -2.80 -4.07 19.92
N PHE A 93 -3.61 -3.69 18.93
CA PHE A 93 -3.32 -3.93 17.52
C PHE A 93 -2.08 -3.14 17.10
N ALA A 94 -0.97 -3.84 16.84
CA ALA A 94 0.34 -3.22 16.61
C ALA A 94 0.34 -2.07 15.57
N PRO A 95 -0.38 -2.16 14.43
CA PRO A 95 -0.47 -1.05 13.48
C PRO A 95 -1.09 0.23 14.03
N LEU A 96 -2.03 0.13 14.98
CA LEU A 96 -2.82 1.28 15.41
C LEU A 96 -1.93 2.35 16.05
N GLY A 97 -1.10 1.96 17.02
CA GLY A 97 -0.23 2.89 17.73
C GLY A 97 0.86 3.48 16.83
N THR A 98 1.53 2.63 16.04
CA THR A 98 2.65 3.06 15.21
C THR A 98 2.23 4.00 14.08
N VAL A 99 1.07 3.73 13.45
CA VAL A 99 0.54 4.59 12.38
C VAL A 99 0.04 5.92 12.92
N LEU A 100 -0.66 5.94 14.06
CA LEU A 100 -1.14 7.20 14.65
C LEU A 100 0.01 8.16 14.99
N VAL A 101 1.11 7.64 15.56
CA VAL A 101 2.29 8.47 15.88
C VAL A 101 2.96 8.98 14.60
N ALA A 102 3.10 8.13 13.57
CA ALA A 102 3.67 8.53 12.29
C ALA A 102 2.83 9.61 11.59
N LEU A 103 1.50 9.51 11.65
CA LEU A 103 0.58 10.47 11.06
C LEU A 103 0.66 11.86 11.71
N ILE A 104 0.99 11.96 13.00
CA ILE A 104 1.19 13.27 13.64
C ILE A 104 2.37 14.00 13.00
N GLY A 105 3.50 13.31 12.79
CA GLY A 105 4.69 13.90 12.16
C GLY A 105 4.43 14.32 10.72
N ILE A 106 3.80 13.45 9.93
CA ILE A 106 3.44 13.77 8.53
C ILE A 106 2.41 14.90 8.48
N GLY A 107 1.41 14.90 9.35
CA GLY A 107 0.40 15.94 9.42
C GLY A 107 1.00 17.34 9.69
N VAL A 108 2.05 17.43 10.51
CA VAL A 108 2.78 18.70 10.71
C VAL A 108 3.60 19.08 9.47
N ALA A 109 4.30 18.13 8.85
CA ALA A 109 5.11 18.38 7.65
C ALA A 109 4.24 18.79 6.44
N GLU A 110 3.07 18.19 6.30
CA GLU A 110 2.13 18.51 5.24
C GLU A 110 1.32 19.78 5.54
N GLY A 111 0.82 19.92 6.77
CA GLY A 111 0.08 21.11 7.20
C GLY A 111 0.90 22.40 7.18
N SER A 112 2.23 22.31 7.33
CA SER A 112 3.14 23.45 7.15
C SER A 112 3.49 23.75 5.69
N GLY A 113 3.11 22.88 4.74
CA GLY A 113 3.45 22.98 3.33
C GLY A 113 4.87 22.55 2.97
N LEU A 114 5.65 22.02 3.93
CA LEU A 114 7.04 21.63 3.72
C LEU A 114 7.18 20.58 2.61
N MET A 115 6.32 19.56 2.59
CA MET A 115 6.37 18.47 1.61
C MET A 115 6.13 18.99 0.19
N GLY A 116 5.04 19.73 -0.02
CA GLY A 116 4.69 20.30 -1.33
C GLY A 116 5.74 21.31 -1.83
N ALA A 117 6.24 22.18 -0.95
CA ALA A 117 7.30 23.14 -1.29
C ALA A 117 8.61 22.44 -1.67
N THR A 118 8.99 21.38 -0.96
CA THR A 118 10.20 20.61 -1.24
C THR A 118 10.11 19.90 -2.58
N MET A 119 9.00 19.21 -2.86
CA MET A 119 8.77 18.57 -4.16
C MET A 119 8.82 19.57 -5.30
N LYS A 120 8.11 20.70 -5.17
CA LYS A 120 8.11 21.75 -6.18
C LYS A 120 9.52 22.28 -6.43
N LYS A 121 10.28 22.55 -5.36
CA LYS A 121 11.68 23.00 -5.48
C LYS A 121 12.57 21.99 -6.18
N VAL A 122 12.47 20.70 -5.83
CA VAL A 122 13.26 19.63 -6.45
C VAL A 122 13.01 19.55 -7.95
N VAL A 123 11.74 19.56 -8.38
CA VAL A 123 11.42 19.44 -9.81
C VAL A 123 11.77 20.73 -10.57
N THR A 124 11.52 21.91 -10.02
CA THR A 124 11.86 23.18 -10.68
C THR A 124 13.36 23.46 -10.77
N ALA A 125 14.16 22.99 -9.82
CA ALA A 125 15.62 23.15 -9.82
C ALA A 125 16.34 22.14 -10.74
N THR A 126 15.61 21.23 -11.38
CA THR A 126 16.19 20.13 -12.14
C THR A 126 16.68 20.54 -13.53
N PRO A 127 17.89 20.14 -13.96
CA PRO A 127 18.37 20.37 -15.33
C PRO A 127 17.58 19.55 -16.36
N LYS A 128 17.42 20.09 -17.58
CA LYS A 128 16.64 19.49 -18.69
C LYS A 128 16.85 17.99 -18.88
N ARG A 129 18.11 17.53 -18.82
CA ARG A 129 18.50 16.14 -19.07
C ARG A 129 18.03 15.15 -17.99
N ALA A 130 17.82 15.61 -16.75
CA ALA A 130 17.40 14.76 -15.65
C ALA A 130 15.91 14.93 -15.30
N LEU A 131 15.18 15.74 -16.08
CA LEU A 131 13.81 16.12 -15.76
C LEU A 131 12.90 14.90 -15.56
N THR A 132 12.92 13.95 -16.49
CA THR A 132 12.07 12.75 -16.42
C THR A 132 12.38 11.94 -15.16
N ALA A 133 13.66 11.69 -14.91
CA ALA A 133 14.11 10.90 -13.77
C ALA A 133 13.73 11.54 -12.44
N ILE A 134 13.88 12.85 -12.32
CA ILE A 134 13.54 13.55 -11.08
C ILE A 134 12.03 13.67 -10.91
N VAL A 135 11.24 13.83 -11.97
CA VAL A 135 9.77 13.79 -11.87
C VAL A 135 9.28 12.42 -11.40
N VAL A 136 9.80 11.34 -11.98
CA VAL A 136 9.46 9.98 -11.53
C VAL A 136 9.91 9.77 -10.09
N LEU A 137 11.15 10.12 -9.74
CA LEU A 137 11.69 9.98 -8.40
C LEU A 137 10.90 10.77 -7.36
N ALA A 138 10.57 12.03 -7.67
CA ALA A 138 9.71 12.86 -6.82
C ALA A 138 8.32 12.22 -6.65
N GLY A 139 7.82 11.53 -7.68
CA GLY A 139 6.58 10.76 -7.64
C GLY A 139 6.68 9.60 -6.67
N VAL A 140 7.72 8.78 -6.80
CA VAL A 140 7.97 7.66 -5.87
C VAL A 140 8.09 8.16 -4.43
N MET A 141 8.84 9.23 -4.19
CA MET A 141 9.00 9.83 -2.86
C MET A 141 7.72 10.47 -2.32
N SER A 142 6.73 10.74 -3.17
CA SER A 142 5.52 11.44 -2.74
C SER A 142 4.58 10.63 -1.86
N ASN A 143 4.78 9.31 -1.78
CA ASN A 143 4.06 8.47 -0.83
C ASN A 143 4.22 8.96 0.63
N ILE A 144 5.37 9.54 1.00
CA ILE A 144 5.56 10.09 2.36
C ILE A 144 4.54 11.20 2.66
N ALA A 145 4.11 11.92 1.62
CA ALA A 145 3.16 13.02 1.72
C ALA A 145 1.72 12.60 1.37
N SER A 146 1.41 11.29 1.39
CA SER A 146 0.11 10.67 1.10
C SER A 146 -0.62 11.22 -0.14
N ASP A 147 -1.23 12.40 -0.03
CA ASP A 147 -2.12 13.00 -1.02
C ASP A 147 -1.44 14.10 -1.85
N ALA A 148 -0.36 14.72 -1.34
CA ALA A 148 0.34 15.80 -2.05
C ALA A 148 0.92 15.36 -3.40
N GLY A 149 1.31 14.09 -3.54
CA GLY A 149 1.78 13.52 -4.80
C GLY A 149 0.73 13.60 -5.91
N TYR A 150 -0.51 13.22 -5.62
CA TYR A 150 -1.59 13.24 -6.60
C TYR A 150 -2.05 14.67 -6.92
N VAL A 151 -2.15 15.52 -5.90
CA VAL A 151 -2.71 16.88 -6.04
C VAL A 151 -1.71 17.84 -6.66
N VAL A 152 -0.44 17.78 -6.27
CA VAL A 152 0.57 18.77 -6.65
C VAL A 152 1.48 18.27 -7.76
N LEU A 153 2.03 17.07 -7.62
CA LEU A 153 3.12 16.63 -8.49
C LEU A 153 2.65 16.26 -9.89
N ILE A 154 1.48 15.63 -10.03
CA ILE A 154 0.97 15.20 -11.34
C ILE A 154 0.72 16.41 -12.27
N PRO A 155 -0.03 17.46 -11.85
CA PRO A 155 -0.17 18.66 -12.68
C PRO A 155 1.16 19.40 -12.88
N LEU A 156 2.00 19.47 -11.85
CA LEU A 156 3.30 20.13 -11.93
C LEU A 156 4.22 19.45 -12.95
N GLY A 157 4.20 18.12 -13.04
CA GLY A 157 4.95 17.35 -14.02
C GLY A 157 4.57 17.73 -15.45
N ALA A 158 3.28 17.93 -15.72
CA ALA A 158 2.80 18.38 -17.03
C ALA A 158 3.28 19.81 -17.36
N VAL A 159 3.13 20.75 -16.43
CA VAL A 159 3.53 22.16 -16.61
C VAL A 159 5.04 22.30 -16.80
N ILE A 160 5.85 21.53 -16.07
CA ILE A 160 7.30 21.61 -16.19
C ILE A 160 7.77 20.99 -17.50
N PHE A 161 7.20 19.86 -17.93
CA PHE A 161 7.50 19.31 -19.26
C PHE A 161 7.18 20.33 -20.36
N LEU A 162 6.02 20.99 -20.29
CA LEU A 162 5.64 22.06 -21.22
C LEU A 162 6.66 23.22 -21.21
N SER A 163 7.07 23.68 -20.03
CA SER A 163 8.06 24.76 -19.87
C SER A 163 9.43 24.43 -20.47
N PHE A 164 9.73 23.15 -20.64
CA PHE A 164 10.95 22.66 -21.28
C PHE A 164 10.78 22.30 -22.76
N GLY A 165 9.62 22.59 -23.36
CA GLY A 165 9.30 22.27 -24.75
C GLY A 165 9.00 20.79 -25.00
N ARG A 166 8.69 20.03 -23.94
CA ARG A 166 8.37 18.60 -24.01
C ARG A 166 6.86 18.39 -23.88
N HIS A 167 6.40 17.22 -24.32
CA HIS A 167 4.95 16.95 -24.35
C HIS A 167 4.37 16.88 -22.91
N PRO A 168 3.38 17.70 -22.54
CA PRO A 168 2.85 17.78 -21.17
C PRO A 168 2.21 16.46 -20.71
N ILE A 169 1.54 15.73 -21.61
CA ILE A 169 0.99 14.39 -21.32
C ILE A 169 2.09 13.39 -20.91
N ALA A 170 3.31 13.52 -21.46
CA ALA A 170 4.42 12.66 -21.05
C ALA A 170 4.82 12.96 -19.60
N GLY A 171 4.87 14.23 -19.21
CA GLY A 171 5.12 14.64 -17.81
C GLY A 171 4.03 14.18 -16.86
N LEU A 172 2.77 14.27 -17.28
CA LEU A 172 1.59 13.77 -16.56
C LEU A 172 1.68 12.26 -16.33
N ALA A 173 2.00 11.50 -17.38
CA ALA A 173 2.17 10.05 -17.31
C ALA A 173 3.37 9.64 -16.44
N ALA A 174 4.50 10.35 -16.55
CA ALA A 174 5.70 10.08 -15.76
C ALA A 174 5.45 10.32 -14.27
N ALA A 175 4.83 11.44 -13.91
CA ALA A 175 4.46 11.75 -12.53
C ALA A 175 3.45 10.73 -12.00
N PHE A 176 2.38 10.42 -12.76
CA PHE A 176 1.38 9.44 -12.34
C PHE A 176 1.97 8.04 -12.15
N ALA A 177 2.86 7.59 -13.05
CA ALA A 177 3.55 6.32 -12.92
C ALA A 177 4.47 6.29 -11.68
N GLY A 178 5.15 7.40 -11.36
CA GLY A 178 5.96 7.53 -10.15
C GLY A 178 5.11 7.48 -8.88
N VAL A 179 4.04 8.28 -8.80
CA VAL A 179 3.17 8.37 -7.62
C VAL A 179 2.42 7.05 -7.38
N SER A 180 1.72 6.54 -8.40
CA SER A 180 0.86 5.36 -8.26
C SER A 180 1.62 4.05 -8.34
N GLY A 181 2.57 3.93 -9.28
CA GLY A 181 3.37 2.71 -9.48
C GLY A 181 4.51 2.56 -8.47
N GLY A 182 4.98 3.68 -7.91
CA GLY A 182 6.04 3.73 -6.91
C GLY A 182 5.58 3.73 -5.46
N PHE A 183 4.27 3.63 -5.19
CA PHE A 183 3.68 3.90 -3.87
C PHE A 183 4.44 3.25 -2.69
N SER A 184 4.77 1.95 -2.78
CA SER A 184 5.46 1.26 -1.67
C SER A 184 6.96 1.54 -1.60
N ALA A 185 7.60 1.92 -2.71
CA ALA A 185 9.04 2.12 -2.75
C ALA A 185 9.39 3.51 -2.21
N ASN A 186 10.37 3.58 -1.32
CA ASN A 186 10.77 4.85 -0.75
C ASN A 186 12.25 4.89 -0.32
N LEU A 187 12.84 6.09 -0.29
CA LEU A 187 14.17 6.32 0.28
C LEU A 187 14.10 6.55 1.79
N LEU A 188 12.94 6.95 2.31
CA LEU A 188 12.69 7.16 3.73
C LEU A 188 11.51 6.30 4.18
N LEU A 189 11.45 6.00 5.47
CA LEU A 189 10.30 5.31 6.02
C LEU A 189 9.04 6.18 5.90
N SER A 190 7.97 5.56 5.43
CA SER A 190 6.64 6.13 5.24
C SER A 190 5.68 5.61 6.30
N THR A 191 4.43 6.07 6.30
CA THR A 191 3.34 5.47 7.10
C THR A 191 2.97 4.06 6.67
N THR A 192 3.30 3.68 5.43
CA THR A 192 3.03 2.34 4.88
C THR A 192 3.88 1.29 5.58
N ASP A 193 5.14 1.62 5.92
CA ASP A 193 6.08 0.70 6.54
C ASP A 193 5.62 0.17 7.92
N PRO A 194 5.29 1.03 8.92
CA PRO A 194 4.78 0.57 10.21
C PRO A 194 3.39 -0.07 10.11
N LEU A 195 2.56 0.33 9.13
CA LEU A 195 1.26 -0.30 8.87
C LEU A 195 1.44 -1.76 8.43
N LEU A 196 2.25 -1.98 7.39
CA LEU A 196 2.51 -3.32 6.86
C LEU A 196 3.30 -4.18 7.85
N SER A 197 4.29 -3.62 8.53
CA SER A 197 5.05 -4.36 9.54
C SER A 197 4.17 -4.76 10.73
N GLY A 198 3.25 -3.89 11.15
CA GLY A 198 2.29 -4.18 12.19
C GLY A 198 1.32 -5.31 11.78
N ILE A 199 0.77 -5.27 10.56
CA ILE A 199 -0.13 -6.33 10.07
C ILE A 199 0.63 -7.66 9.99
N THR A 200 1.86 -7.63 9.48
CA THR A 200 2.71 -8.83 9.38
C THR A 200 3.06 -9.37 10.76
N THR A 201 3.29 -8.49 11.75
CA THR A 201 3.54 -8.89 13.15
C THR A 201 2.32 -9.60 13.74
N GLU A 202 1.11 -9.08 13.54
CA GLU A 202 -0.11 -9.73 14.04
C GLU A 202 -0.37 -11.08 13.35
N ALA A 203 -0.06 -11.20 12.06
CA ALA A 203 -0.11 -12.47 11.36
C ALA A 203 0.95 -13.48 11.87
N ALA A 204 2.17 -13.02 12.13
CA ALA A 204 3.27 -13.86 12.62
C ALA A 204 3.05 -14.36 14.06
N LYS A 205 2.39 -13.56 14.89
CA LYS A 205 2.03 -13.92 16.27
C LYS A 205 1.08 -15.12 16.39
N ILE A 206 0.42 -15.51 15.29
CA ILE A 206 -0.37 -16.74 15.22
C ILE A 206 0.54 -17.97 15.43
N LEU A 207 1.81 -17.91 14.97
CA LEU A 207 2.78 -18.99 15.09
C LEU A 207 3.79 -18.77 16.23
N ASP A 208 4.38 -17.57 16.30
CA ASP A 208 5.32 -17.20 17.36
C ASP A 208 4.86 -15.91 18.06
N PRO A 209 4.33 -16.00 19.30
CA PRO A 209 3.76 -14.84 19.97
C PRO A 209 4.79 -13.78 20.39
N ASN A 210 6.10 -14.07 20.31
CA ASN A 210 7.17 -13.11 20.58
C ASN A 210 7.71 -12.45 19.30
N TYR A 211 7.22 -12.84 18.12
CA TYR A 211 7.70 -12.31 16.86
C TYR A 211 7.30 -10.85 16.68
N PHE A 212 8.26 -10.01 16.27
CA PHE A 212 8.06 -8.59 16.00
C PHE A 212 8.75 -8.20 14.71
N VAL A 213 7.99 -7.65 13.77
CA VAL A 213 8.51 -7.16 12.49
C VAL A 213 8.85 -5.68 12.63
N ASN A 214 10.14 -5.38 12.52
CA ASN A 214 10.63 -4.00 12.55
C ASN A 214 10.12 -3.25 11.29
N PRO A 215 9.60 -2.01 11.42
CA PRO A 215 9.23 -1.19 10.27
C PRO A 215 10.35 -1.01 9.23
N ALA A 216 11.61 -1.01 9.66
CA ALA A 216 12.77 -0.88 8.78
C ALA A 216 13.19 -2.20 8.10
N SER A 217 12.51 -3.32 8.35
CA SER A 217 12.87 -4.63 7.78
C SER A 217 12.91 -4.62 6.24
N ASN A 218 12.05 -3.83 5.59
CA ASN A 218 12.01 -3.72 4.13
C ASN A 218 12.86 -2.57 3.56
N TYR A 219 13.54 -1.79 4.41
CA TYR A 219 14.15 -0.52 4.01
C TYR A 219 15.16 -0.67 2.86
N TYR A 220 16.08 -1.64 2.94
CA TYR A 220 17.08 -1.86 1.89
C TYR A 220 16.44 -2.29 0.55
N PHE A 221 15.37 -3.07 0.62
CA PHE A 221 14.62 -3.48 -0.57
C PHE A 221 13.93 -2.27 -1.20
N MET A 222 13.21 -1.47 -0.41
CA MET A 222 12.51 -0.27 -0.89
C MET A 222 13.46 0.79 -1.45
N PHE A 223 14.64 0.94 -0.84
CA PHE A 223 15.70 1.80 -1.36
C PHE A 223 16.15 1.36 -2.76
N GLY A 224 16.44 0.07 -2.94
CA GLY A 224 16.80 -0.49 -4.24
C GLY A 224 15.67 -0.38 -5.26
N SER A 225 14.43 -0.68 -4.86
CA SER A 225 13.24 -0.56 -5.70
C SER A 225 12.99 0.87 -6.16
N THR A 226 13.27 1.87 -5.33
CA THR A 226 13.13 3.28 -5.72
C THR A 226 14.02 3.63 -6.91
N ILE A 227 15.29 3.24 -6.86
CA ILE A 227 16.25 3.48 -7.95
C ILE A 227 15.81 2.72 -9.20
N LEU A 228 15.37 1.47 -9.04
CA LEU A 228 14.89 0.65 -10.16
C LEU A 228 13.66 1.29 -10.83
N ILE A 229 12.67 1.73 -10.06
CA ILE A 229 11.44 2.36 -10.58
C ILE A 229 11.77 3.69 -11.25
N MET A 230 12.69 4.49 -10.69
CA MET A 230 13.18 5.72 -11.33
C MET A 230 13.76 5.41 -12.73
N ILE A 231 14.63 4.41 -12.84
CA ILE A 231 15.27 4.04 -14.11
C ILE A 231 14.21 3.54 -15.10
N ILE A 232 13.34 2.62 -14.69
CA ILE A 232 12.31 2.03 -15.56
C ILE A 232 11.29 3.10 -15.99
N GLY A 233 10.81 3.93 -15.06
CA GLY A 233 9.85 4.99 -15.36
C GLY A 233 10.43 6.04 -16.32
N THR A 234 11.70 6.39 -16.13
CA THR A 234 12.43 7.27 -17.07
C THR A 234 12.52 6.65 -18.45
N PHE A 235 12.97 5.39 -18.52
CA PHE A 235 13.13 4.67 -19.77
C PHE A 235 11.82 4.54 -20.54
N ILE A 236 10.74 4.12 -19.87
CA ILE A 236 9.42 3.98 -20.50
C ILE A 236 8.92 5.33 -20.99
N THR A 237 9.09 6.40 -20.19
CA THR A 237 8.63 7.74 -20.58
C THR A 237 9.38 8.24 -21.82
N GLU A 238 10.71 8.21 -21.82
CA GLU A 238 11.53 8.79 -22.89
C GLU A 238 11.60 7.92 -24.15
N LYS A 239 11.55 6.60 -24.02
CA LYS A 239 11.72 5.68 -25.16
C LYS A 239 10.42 5.17 -25.75
N ILE A 240 9.31 5.21 -24.99
CA ILE A 240 8.03 4.64 -25.44
C ILE A 240 6.94 5.70 -25.49
N ILE A 241 6.74 6.46 -24.41
CA ILE A 241 5.60 7.38 -24.32
C ILE A 241 5.84 8.66 -25.12
N GLU A 242 6.94 9.35 -24.88
CA GLU A 242 7.24 10.62 -25.53
C GLU A 242 7.40 10.49 -27.07
N PRO A 243 8.09 9.47 -27.62
CA PRO A 243 8.17 9.28 -29.07
C PRO A 243 6.82 8.95 -29.72
N ARG A 244 5.89 8.32 -28.98
CA ARG A 244 4.54 8.04 -29.47
C ARG A 244 3.64 9.26 -29.51
N LEU A 245 3.89 10.23 -28.64
CA LEU A 245 3.12 11.48 -28.58
C LEU A 245 3.54 12.49 -29.64
N GLY A 246 4.78 12.39 -30.14
CA GLY A 246 5.32 13.28 -31.18
C GLY A 246 5.75 14.65 -30.63
N GLU A 247 6.16 15.55 -31.53
CA GLU A 247 6.52 16.92 -31.15
C GLU A 247 5.28 17.71 -30.72
N TYR A 248 5.39 18.36 -29.57
CA TYR A 248 4.30 19.18 -29.05
C TYR A 248 4.24 20.52 -29.80
N GLN A 249 3.15 20.76 -30.51
CA GLN A 249 2.92 21.99 -31.30
C GLN A 249 1.95 22.99 -30.62
N GLY A 250 1.61 22.78 -29.35
CA GLY A 250 0.73 23.70 -28.61
C GLY A 250 1.46 24.97 -28.15
N GLU A 251 0.73 26.07 -28.03
CA GLU A 251 1.24 27.31 -27.43
C GLU A 251 1.53 27.10 -25.93
N VAL A 252 2.66 27.66 -25.46
CA VAL A 252 3.15 27.61 -24.07
C VAL A 252 2.40 28.62 -23.21
#